data_AF-A0A5M4AL06-F1
#
_entry.id   AF-A0A5M4AL06-F1
#
_cell.length_a   1.000
_cell.length_b   1.000
_cell.length_c   1.000
_cell.angle_alpha   90.00
_cell.angle_beta   90.00
_cell.angle_gamma   90.00
#
_symmetry.space_group_name_H-M   'P 1'
#
loop_
_entity.id
_entity.type
_entity.pdbx_description
1 polymer ?
#
loop_
_entity_poly.entity_id
_entity_poly.type
_entity_poly.pdbx_seq_one_letter_code
_entity_poly.pdbx_strand_id
1 'polypeptide(L)'
;MYEAMKQQRFFLLLFLGLLSILSPLSSAAQSSDEVNALLDVGAHHFLPGQVIKVDVQLNNHTSQLIKNRTRLQVVNQGGMESWSTLLRIPLKANQPFRIPMMVKAPEAEGKYVLRACADENGAKLSDDIPFDVFQPEKSKKSSKIMVYVPDYEPALKKFVEEWKINAPTFSWGQCMLCSYRTWQRLQNGDADVSAEVERALRRNMSVIFLDFGPATMPDIDQTEIDLPFRISAYFSGKANPETAFSIVSKNQELNYHLQNMESGNWNGFDAVTVPPVRMNVKVKGGSKKNIVQTGKNPYRFPVVSISIGRGRGKVVLSQLLTDGRLLKPDGKVQSNKDGLQYDPLTVQLVLNLISMSVDNSLLQGANN
;
A
#
# COMPACT_ATOMS: atom_id res chain seq x y z
N MET A 1 13.27 34.88 -63.73
CA MET A 1 14.51 35.19 -64.46
C MET A 1 15.33 36.11 -63.58
N TYR A 2 16.52 35.65 -63.17
CA TYR A 2 17.69 36.37 -62.65
C TYR A 2 17.50 37.49 -61.59
N GLU A 3 17.88 37.27 -60.33
CA GLU A 3 19.25 37.41 -59.77
C GLU A 3 19.87 38.81 -59.93
N ALA A 4 20.31 39.39 -58.79
CA ALA A 4 21.45 40.31 -58.59
C ALA A 4 21.08 41.41 -57.56
N MET A 5 21.92 41.91 -56.65
CA MET A 5 23.23 41.56 -56.10
C MET A 5 23.61 42.75 -55.19
N LYS A 6 24.40 42.50 -54.15
CA LYS A 6 25.36 43.42 -53.50
C LYS A 6 24.84 44.68 -52.78
N GLN A 7 25.19 44.75 -51.49
CA GLN A 7 26.09 45.81 -51.04
C GLN A 7 26.94 45.39 -49.82
N GLN A 8 28.25 45.34 -50.04
CA GLN A 8 29.30 45.29 -49.02
C GLN A 8 29.48 46.67 -48.38
N ARG A 9 29.95 46.71 -47.13
CA ARG A 9 31.16 47.47 -46.76
C ARG A 9 31.70 47.05 -45.40
N PHE A 10 33.01 47.20 -45.29
CA PHE A 10 33.97 46.59 -44.38
C PHE A 10 34.81 47.74 -43.78
N PHE A 11 35.52 47.47 -42.67
CA PHE A 11 36.62 48.24 -42.04
C PHE A 11 36.26 49.52 -41.22
N LEU A 12 36.90 49.90 -40.10
CA LEU A 12 37.80 49.31 -39.09
C LEU A 12 38.24 50.47 -38.13
N LEU A 13 38.52 50.18 -36.83
CA LEU A 13 39.41 50.89 -35.86
C LEU A 13 39.02 52.33 -35.41
N LEU A 14 39.29 52.85 -34.19
CA LEU A 14 40.10 52.49 -33.02
C LEU A 14 39.76 53.46 -31.85
N PHE A 15 40.20 53.10 -30.63
CA PHE A 15 40.44 53.86 -29.37
C PHE A 15 39.48 53.59 -28.20
N LEU A 16 39.86 52.74 -27.22
CA LEU A 16 40.75 52.93 -26.04
C LEU A 16 40.11 53.77 -24.91
N GLY A 17 39.86 53.11 -23.79
CA GLY A 17 39.46 53.75 -22.53
C GLY A 17 39.38 52.72 -21.40
N LEU A 18 40.52 52.51 -20.72
CA LEU A 18 40.68 51.71 -19.50
C LEU A 18 39.65 52.05 -18.41
N LEU A 19 39.10 51.04 -17.74
CA LEU A 19 38.91 51.09 -16.30
C LEU A 19 38.89 49.68 -15.70
N SER A 20 39.96 49.36 -14.99
CA SER A 20 40.14 48.15 -14.18
C SER A 20 39.42 48.32 -12.84
N ILE A 21 38.51 47.41 -12.49
CA ILE A 21 38.13 47.16 -11.10
C ILE A 21 38.18 45.64 -10.87
N LEU A 22 38.90 45.29 -9.81
CA LEU A 22 39.16 43.95 -9.29
C LEU A 22 37.91 43.30 -8.68
N SER A 23 37.62 42.05 -9.08
CA SER A 23 37.13 40.85 -8.33
C SER A 23 35.92 40.95 -7.36
N PRO A 24 35.08 39.90 -7.14
CA PRO A 24 35.37 38.45 -7.22
C PRO A 24 34.46 37.67 -8.20
N LEU A 25 34.95 36.61 -8.84
CA LEU A 25 34.84 35.21 -8.41
C LEU A 25 33.40 34.71 -8.18
N SER A 26 33.01 33.81 -9.11
CA SER A 26 32.11 32.67 -8.93
C SER A 26 30.68 32.95 -8.47
N SER A 27 29.78 33.03 -9.45
CA SER A 27 28.48 32.35 -9.37
C SER A 27 28.47 31.25 -10.43
N ALA A 28 29.31 30.23 -10.22
CA ALA A 28 29.03 28.95 -10.84
C ALA A 28 27.70 28.49 -10.21
N ALA A 29 26.65 28.42 -11.02
CA ALA A 29 25.47 27.67 -10.64
C ALA A 29 25.94 26.24 -10.35
N GLN A 30 26.06 25.89 -9.07
CA GLN A 30 26.30 24.51 -8.64
C GLN A 30 25.16 23.69 -9.20
N SER A 31 25.45 22.83 -10.18
CA SER A 31 24.51 21.80 -10.56
C SER A 31 24.28 20.92 -9.33
N SER A 32 23.06 20.42 -9.19
CA SER A 32 22.66 19.50 -8.14
C SER A 32 23.36 18.12 -8.20
N ASP A 33 24.47 18.00 -8.93
CA ASP A 33 25.22 16.76 -9.11
C ASP A 33 26.27 16.54 -8.01
N GLU A 34 26.64 17.58 -7.25
CA GLU A 34 27.67 17.48 -6.20
C GLU A 34 27.22 16.64 -5.01
N VAL A 35 25.97 16.80 -4.60
CA VAL A 35 25.37 16.09 -3.47
C VAL A 35 24.01 15.54 -3.89
N ASN A 36 23.76 14.27 -3.60
CA ASN A 36 22.42 13.70 -3.70
C ASN A 36 22.02 13.01 -2.40
N ALA A 37 20.73 12.77 -2.27
CA ALA A 37 20.11 12.10 -1.14
C ALA A 37 19.32 10.89 -1.66
N LEU A 38 19.47 9.77 -0.96
CA LEU A 38 18.58 8.61 -1.07
C LEU A 38 17.77 8.56 0.22
N LEU A 39 16.46 8.57 0.06
CA LEU A 39 15.52 8.42 1.14
C LEU A 39 14.91 7.02 1.04
N ASP A 40 14.68 6.38 2.17
CA ASP A 40 13.98 5.11 2.24
C ASP A 40 12.98 5.16 3.40
N VAL A 41 11.73 4.85 3.06
CA VAL A 41 10.62 4.78 4.00
C VAL A 41 10.05 3.38 3.84
N GLY A 42 10.11 2.57 4.90
CA GLY A 42 9.69 1.16 4.84
C GLY A 42 8.18 0.92 4.67
N ALA A 43 7.39 1.98 4.45
CA ALA A 43 5.95 1.94 4.27
C ALA A 43 5.45 3.20 3.53
N HIS A 44 4.28 3.08 2.91
CA HIS A 44 3.61 4.14 2.16
C HIS A 44 2.34 4.66 2.84
N HIS A 45 1.90 4.05 3.94
CA HIS A 45 0.65 4.41 4.62
C HIS A 45 0.88 4.49 6.11
N PHE A 46 0.43 5.58 6.72
CA PHE A 46 0.65 5.87 8.13
C PHE A 46 -0.63 6.37 8.80
N LEU A 47 -0.74 6.13 10.10
CA LEU A 47 -1.77 6.76 10.91
C LEU A 47 -1.44 8.25 11.11
N PRO A 48 -2.46 9.10 11.34
CA PRO A 48 -2.26 10.47 11.80
C PRO A 48 -1.28 10.55 12.98
N GLY A 49 -0.29 11.44 12.87
CA GLY A 49 0.68 11.70 13.93
C GLY A 49 1.69 10.57 14.19
N GLN A 50 1.64 9.46 13.43
CA GLN A 50 2.56 8.33 13.58
C GLN A 50 4.02 8.77 13.38
N VAL A 51 4.93 8.27 14.21
CA VAL A 51 6.36 8.51 14.01
C VAL A 51 6.91 7.48 13.01
N ILE A 52 7.44 7.98 11.91
CA ILE A 52 8.00 7.24 10.77
C ILE A 52 9.52 7.20 10.90
N LYS A 53 10.11 6.01 10.76
CA LYS A 53 11.56 5.89 10.59
C LYS A 53 11.90 6.08 9.12
N VAL A 54 12.78 7.02 8.83
CA VAL A 54 13.31 7.31 7.49
C VAL A 54 14.80 7.05 7.49
N ASP A 55 15.29 6.16 6.64
CA ASP A 55 16.71 5.99 6.43
C ASP A 55 17.17 7.02 5.38
N VAL A 56 18.07 7.93 5.78
CA VAL A 56 18.59 9.00 4.92
C VAL A 56 20.04 8.70 4.59
N GLN A 57 20.36 8.57 3.30
CA GLN A 57 21.74 8.47 2.83
C GLN A 57 22.09 9.71 2.00
N LEU A 58 23.10 10.45 2.43
CA LEU A 58 23.64 11.60 1.72
C LEU A 58 24.95 11.20 1.06
N ASN A 59 25.11 11.49 -0.23
CA ASN A 59 26.33 11.17 -0.97
C ASN A 59 26.97 12.46 -1.46
N ASN A 60 28.26 12.63 -1.18
CA ASN A 60 29.09 13.70 -1.74
C ASN A 60 29.93 13.12 -2.88
N HIS A 61 29.67 13.57 -4.11
CA HIS A 61 30.37 13.11 -5.33
C HIS A 61 31.58 13.99 -5.67
N THR A 62 31.94 14.94 -4.80
CA THR A 62 33.11 15.79 -5.00
C THR A 62 34.35 15.19 -4.36
N SER A 63 35.52 15.68 -4.80
CA SER A 63 36.82 15.31 -4.25
C SER A 63 37.15 16.03 -2.93
N GLN A 64 36.26 16.88 -2.42
CA GLN A 64 36.50 17.72 -1.25
C GLN A 64 35.50 17.45 -0.12
N LEU A 65 35.86 17.87 1.09
CA LEU A 65 34.93 17.89 2.23
C LEU A 65 33.91 19.01 2.01
N ILE A 66 32.61 18.68 2.02
CA ILE A 66 31.52 19.66 1.89
C ILE A 66 30.78 19.81 3.21
N LYS A 67 30.48 21.06 3.59
CA LYS A 67 29.56 21.37 4.68
C LYS A 67 28.12 21.33 4.16
N ASN A 68 27.53 20.15 4.13
CA ASN A 68 26.21 19.96 3.55
C ASN A 68 25.09 20.52 4.45
N ARG A 69 24.12 21.18 3.81
CA ARG A 69 22.89 21.72 4.42
C ARG A 69 21.68 21.17 3.66
N THR A 70 21.20 20.01 4.09
CA THR A 70 20.02 19.36 3.51
C THR A 70 18.81 19.63 4.37
N ARG A 71 17.75 20.18 3.79
CA ARG A 71 16.44 20.29 4.41
C ARG A 71 15.61 19.07 4.02
N LEU A 72 15.10 18.36 5.02
CA LEU A 72 14.06 17.35 4.81
C LEU A 72 12.71 18.00 5.11
N GLN A 73 11.71 17.76 4.25
CA GLN A 73 10.39 18.35 4.38
C GLN A 73 9.31 17.31 4.07
N VAL A 74 8.20 17.38 4.81
CA VAL A 74 6.93 16.74 4.45
C VAL A 74 6.00 17.83 3.95
N VAL A 75 5.52 17.68 2.72
CA VAL A 75 4.59 18.62 2.09
C VAL A 75 3.37 17.89 1.57
N ASN A 76 2.20 18.53 1.62
CA ASN A 76 0.98 18.00 1.01
C ASN A 76 0.93 18.30 -0.50
N GLN A 77 -0.11 17.81 -1.19
CA GLN A 77 -0.30 18.07 -2.62
C GLN A 77 -0.45 19.57 -2.98
N GLY A 78 -0.88 20.40 -2.03
CA GLY A 78 -0.94 21.86 -2.19
C GLY A 78 0.39 22.58 -1.94
N GLY A 79 1.47 21.84 -1.66
CA GLY A 79 2.79 22.40 -1.33
C GLY A 79 2.90 22.98 0.08
N MET A 80 1.89 22.78 0.93
CA MET A 80 1.93 23.24 2.32
C MET A 80 2.82 22.30 3.14
N GLU A 81 3.79 22.89 3.84
CA GLU A 81 4.70 22.17 4.73
C GLU A 81 4.00 21.79 6.02
N SER A 82 4.03 20.50 6.35
CA SER A 82 3.53 19.96 7.62
C SER A 82 4.66 19.66 8.61
N TRP A 83 5.88 19.48 8.11
CA TRP A 83 7.06 19.20 8.92
C TRP A 83 8.34 19.54 8.14
N SER A 84 9.37 20.03 8.83
CA SER A 84 10.71 20.15 8.27
C SER A 84 11.82 20.01 9.31
N THR A 85 13.00 19.61 8.85
CA THR A 85 14.24 19.66 9.65
C THR A 85 15.44 19.98 8.78
N LEU A 86 16.46 20.61 9.37
CA LEU A 86 17.69 20.99 8.70
C LEU A 86 18.85 20.11 9.19
N LEU A 87 19.40 19.31 8.29
CA LEU A 87 20.60 18.51 8.50
C LEU A 87 21.84 19.33 8.16
N ARG A 88 22.71 19.55 9.15
CA ARG A 88 24.00 20.24 8.99
C ARG A 88 25.13 19.24 9.23
N ILE A 89 25.51 18.51 8.18
CA ILE A 89 26.42 17.37 8.29
C ILE A 89 27.63 17.59 7.38
N PRO A 90 28.88 17.51 7.88
CA PRO A 90 30.05 17.50 7.02
C PRO A 90 30.13 16.16 6.27
N LEU A 91 30.17 16.22 4.94
CA LEU A 91 30.28 15.04 4.07
C LEU A 91 31.69 14.92 3.51
N LYS A 92 32.35 13.80 3.80
CA LYS A 92 33.68 13.48 3.26
C LYS A 92 33.58 13.22 1.75
N ALA A 93 34.66 13.50 1.04
CA ALA A 93 34.78 13.28 -0.40
C ALA A 93 34.47 11.83 -0.77
N ASN A 94 33.59 11.62 -1.75
CA ASN A 94 33.23 10.30 -2.31
C ASN A 94 32.78 9.25 -1.27
N GLN A 95 32.22 9.68 -0.13
CA GLN A 95 31.78 8.77 0.93
C GLN A 95 30.29 8.97 1.28
N PRO A 96 29.48 7.90 1.31
CA PRO A 96 28.10 7.99 1.76
C PRO A 96 28.03 8.21 3.27
N PHE A 97 27.09 9.06 3.71
CA PHE A 97 26.73 9.23 5.12
C PHE A 97 25.30 8.77 5.34
N ARG A 98 25.08 7.86 6.29
CA ARG A 98 23.76 7.29 6.58
C ARG A 98 23.29 7.71 7.96
N ILE A 99 22.06 8.19 8.05
CA ILE A 99 21.42 8.59 9.31
C ILE A 99 19.95 8.15 9.33
N PRO A 100 19.52 7.38 10.35
CA PRO A 100 18.09 7.15 10.57
C PRO A 100 17.47 8.39 11.21
N MET A 101 16.34 8.82 10.67
CA MET A 101 15.58 9.98 11.14
C MET A 101 14.19 9.55 11.57
N MET A 102 13.67 10.18 12.64
CA MET A 102 12.29 10.03 13.06
C MET A 102 11.48 11.22 12.54
N VAL A 103 10.56 10.96 11.61
CA VAL A 103 9.71 11.97 10.98
C VAL A 103 8.29 11.76 11.47
N LYS A 104 7.63 12.82 11.94
CA LYS A 104 6.23 12.71 12.37
C LYS A 104 5.31 12.82 11.16
N ALA A 105 4.45 11.84 10.96
CA ALA A 105 3.36 11.91 9.99
C ALA A 105 2.43 13.09 10.35
N PRO A 106 1.88 13.79 9.34
CA PRO A 106 0.85 14.80 9.55
C PRO A 106 -0.33 14.29 10.37
N GLU A 107 -0.99 15.20 11.11
CA GLU A 107 -2.22 14.88 11.87
C GLU A 107 -3.47 14.82 10.97
N ALA A 108 -3.42 15.47 9.81
CA ALA A 108 -4.51 15.49 8.86
C ALA A 108 -4.36 14.35 7.84
N GLU A 109 -5.45 13.64 7.57
CA GLU A 109 -5.49 12.66 6.48
C GLU A 109 -5.21 13.31 5.12
N GLY A 110 -4.58 12.56 4.23
CA GLY A 110 -4.29 13.02 2.88
C GLY A 110 -3.03 12.42 2.30
N LYS A 111 -2.69 12.92 1.10
CA LYS A 111 -1.51 12.50 0.36
C LYS A 111 -0.37 13.49 0.60
N TYR A 112 0.81 12.96 0.90
CA TYR A 112 1.99 13.73 1.23
C TYR A 112 3.21 13.22 0.46
N VAL A 113 4.24 14.05 0.39
CA VAL A 113 5.54 13.65 -0.11
C VAL A 113 6.63 14.02 0.90
N LEU A 114 7.56 13.09 1.09
CA LEU A 114 8.81 13.34 1.80
C LEU A 114 9.89 13.71 0.77
N ARG A 115 10.58 14.82 1.03
CA ARG A 115 11.51 15.45 0.09
C ARG A 115 12.82 15.82 0.78
N ALA A 116 13.94 15.66 0.09
CA ALA A 116 15.22 16.25 0.44
C ALA A 116 15.59 17.37 -0.54
N CYS A 117 15.89 18.56 -0.02
CA CYS A 117 16.31 19.72 -0.79
C CYS A 117 17.56 20.37 -0.20
N ALA A 118 18.33 21.08 -1.02
CA ALA A 118 19.37 21.98 -0.56
C ALA A 118 18.73 23.20 0.15
N ASP A 119 19.25 23.56 1.32
CA ASP A 119 18.72 24.64 2.16
C ASP A 119 18.81 26.03 1.50
N GLU A 120 19.83 26.25 0.67
CA GLU A 120 20.20 27.57 0.14
C GLU A 120 19.38 27.98 -1.09
N ASN A 121 19.18 27.05 -2.02
CA ASN A 121 18.51 27.32 -3.30
C ASN A 121 17.26 26.46 -3.54
N GLY A 122 16.93 25.56 -2.61
CA GLY A 122 15.78 24.66 -2.75
C GLY A 122 15.95 23.55 -3.79
N ALA A 123 17.17 23.37 -4.35
CA ALA A 123 17.43 22.34 -5.34
C ALA A 123 17.09 20.95 -4.80
N LYS A 124 16.37 20.15 -5.58
CA LYS A 124 15.95 18.79 -5.21
C LYS A 124 17.18 17.88 -5.16
N LEU A 125 17.36 17.17 -4.03
CA LEU A 125 18.49 16.26 -3.80
C LEU A 125 18.11 14.78 -3.92
N SER A 126 16.83 14.45 -3.78
CA SER A 126 16.29 13.09 -3.92
C SER A 126 15.02 13.11 -4.74
N ASP A 127 14.58 11.95 -5.24
CA ASP A 127 13.18 11.79 -5.62
C ASP A 127 12.24 12.02 -4.42
N ASP A 128 11.01 12.44 -4.73
CA ASP A 128 10.00 12.64 -3.70
C ASP A 128 9.39 11.28 -3.37
N ILE A 129 9.27 10.95 -2.08
CA ILE A 129 8.65 9.70 -1.64
C ILE A 129 7.19 9.98 -1.30
N PRO A 130 6.23 9.49 -2.10
CA PRO A 130 4.82 9.62 -1.76
C PRO A 130 4.43 8.68 -0.62
N PHE A 131 3.59 9.19 0.26
CA PHE A 131 2.91 8.39 1.28
C PHE A 131 1.55 9.01 1.62
N ASP A 132 0.67 8.19 2.18
CA ASP A 132 -0.65 8.59 2.62
C ASP A 132 -0.74 8.58 4.15
N VAL A 133 -1.42 9.57 4.70
CA VAL A 133 -1.91 9.56 6.08
C VAL A 133 -3.39 9.19 6.03
N PHE A 134 -3.75 8.13 6.74
CA PHE A 134 -5.11 7.60 6.71
C PHE A 134 -5.51 6.99 8.04
N GLN A 135 -6.73 7.30 8.48
CA GLN A 135 -7.32 6.85 9.72
C GLN A 135 -8.49 5.90 9.39
N PRO A 136 -8.33 4.58 9.56
CA PRO A 136 -9.40 3.66 9.20
C PRO A 136 -10.63 3.85 10.09
N GLU A 137 -11.81 3.63 9.50
CA GLU A 137 -13.10 3.84 10.14
C GLU A 137 -14.05 2.66 9.85
N LYS A 138 -14.76 2.20 10.88
CA LYS A 138 -15.82 1.20 10.73
C LYS A 138 -17.09 1.83 10.18
N SER A 139 -17.68 1.22 9.16
CA SER A 139 -19.01 1.61 8.73
C SER A 139 -20.06 1.31 9.82
N LYS A 140 -21.18 2.03 9.78
CA LYS A 140 -22.34 1.76 10.67
C LYS A 140 -22.85 0.33 10.55
N LYS A 141 -22.68 -0.27 9.36
CA LYS A 141 -23.07 -1.66 9.09
C LYS A 141 -22.09 -2.64 9.71
N SER A 142 -20.78 -2.40 9.56
CA SER A 142 -19.71 -3.21 10.18
C SER A 142 -19.94 -3.42 11.68
N SER A 143 -20.37 -2.36 12.37
CA SER A 143 -20.60 -2.37 13.82
C SER A 143 -21.77 -3.28 14.28
N LYS A 144 -22.61 -3.75 13.35
CA LYS A 144 -23.76 -4.65 13.63
C LYS A 144 -23.48 -6.10 13.25
N ILE A 145 -22.39 -6.36 12.55
CA ILE A 145 -22.06 -7.70 12.05
C ILE A 145 -21.35 -8.48 13.17
N MET A 146 -21.82 -9.70 13.42
CA MET A 146 -21.08 -10.66 14.24
C MET A 146 -20.11 -11.43 13.35
N VAL A 147 -18.83 -11.34 13.68
CA VAL A 147 -17.72 -11.97 12.97
C VAL A 147 -17.16 -13.10 13.80
N TYR A 148 -17.47 -14.33 13.42
CA TYR A 148 -16.80 -15.50 13.95
C TYR A 148 -15.36 -15.58 13.45
N VAL A 149 -14.43 -15.74 14.37
CA VAL A 149 -13.00 -15.96 14.07
C VAL A 149 -12.60 -17.29 14.70
N PRO A 150 -12.18 -18.30 13.90
CA PRO A 150 -11.81 -19.60 14.44
C PRO A 150 -10.68 -19.53 15.47
N ASP A 151 -10.62 -20.51 16.38
CA ASP A 151 -9.68 -20.48 17.50
C ASP A 151 -8.21 -20.49 17.08
N TYR A 152 -7.94 -21.05 15.92
CA TYR A 152 -6.61 -21.13 15.31
C TYR A 152 -6.19 -19.85 14.57
N GLU A 153 -6.95 -18.75 14.65
CA GLU A 153 -6.67 -17.46 13.99
C GLU A 153 -6.35 -16.33 14.99
N PRO A 154 -5.24 -16.40 15.76
CA PRO A 154 -4.97 -15.48 16.87
C PRO A 154 -4.76 -14.02 16.43
N ALA A 155 -4.15 -13.79 15.27
CA ALA A 155 -3.96 -12.44 14.75
C ALA A 155 -5.30 -11.78 14.36
N LEU A 156 -6.21 -12.55 13.74
CA LEU A 156 -7.54 -12.07 13.41
C LEU A 156 -8.41 -11.85 14.66
N LYS A 157 -8.22 -12.66 15.72
CA LYS A 157 -8.86 -12.43 17.02
C LYS A 157 -8.45 -11.09 17.63
N LYS A 158 -7.14 -10.83 17.71
CA LYS A 158 -6.63 -9.52 18.18
C LYS A 158 -7.15 -8.38 17.30
N PHE A 159 -7.26 -8.58 15.99
CA PHE A 159 -7.82 -7.59 15.07
C PHE A 159 -9.28 -7.26 15.37
N VAL A 160 -10.16 -8.27 15.51
CA VAL A 160 -11.58 -8.02 15.83
C VAL A 160 -11.75 -7.40 17.23
N GLU A 161 -10.88 -7.75 18.19
CA GLU A 161 -10.85 -7.15 19.53
C GLU A 161 -10.44 -5.67 19.50
N GLU A 162 -9.30 -5.33 18.85
CA GLU A 162 -8.81 -3.95 18.70
C GLU A 162 -9.86 -3.05 18.05
N TRP A 163 -10.55 -3.58 17.04
CA TRP A 163 -11.60 -2.87 16.31
C TRP A 163 -12.98 -2.95 16.97
N LYS A 164 -13.12 -3.60 18.13
CA LYS A 164 -14.39 -3.78 18.85
C LYS A 164 -15.49 -4.29 17.91
N ILE A 165 -15.17 -5.31 17.13
CA ILE A 165 -16.13 -6.04 16.28
C ILE A 165 -16.73 -7.15 17.15
N ASN A 166 -18.04 -7.34 17.07
CA ASN A 166 -18.72 -8.37 17.85
C ASN A 166 -18.26 -9.75 17.38
N ALA A 167 -17.44 -10.44 18.17
CA ALA A 167 -16.85 -11.72 17.82
C ALA A 167 -17.32 -12.81 18.80
N PRO A 168 -18.31 -13.64 18.43
CA PRO A 168 -18.76 -14.71 19.31
C PRO A 168 -17.72 -15.83 19.41
N THR A 169 -17.71 -16.50 20.55
CA THR A 169 -16.79 -17.61 20.86
C THR A 169 -17.19 -18.93 20.20
N PHE A 170 -18.46 -19.08 19.82
CA PHE A 170 -18.97 -20.24 19.11
C PHE A 170 -19.14 -19.93 17.62
N SER A 171 -19.16 -20.97 16.78
CA SER A 171 -19.32 -20.93 15.31
C SER A 171 -20.70 -20.41 14.84
N TRP A 172 -21.09 -19.23 15.30
CA TRP A 172 -22.32 -18.52 14.96
C TRP A 172 -21.97 -17.06 14.62
N GLY A 173 -22.84 -16.37 13.89
CA GLY A 173 -22.62 -15.00 13.45
C GLY A 173 -23.14 -14.80 12.03
N GLN A 174 -22.77 -13.69 11.39
CA GLN A 174 -23.10 -13.43 9.98
C GLN A 174 -21.90 -13.58 9.05
N CYS A 175 -20.67 -13.53 9.59
CA CYS A 175 -19.44 -13.66 8.83
C CYS A 175 -18.44 -14.54 9.58
N MET A 176 -17.73 -15.40 8.87
CA MET A 176 -16.52 -16.10 9.33
C MET A 176 -15.32 -15.43 8.64
N LEU A 177 -14.29 -15.08 9.42
CA LEU A 177 -13.07 -14.47 8.91
C LEU A 177 -11.90 -15.46 9.03
N CYS A 178 -11.26 -15.74 7.89
CA CYS A 178 -10.20 -16.72 7.72
C CYS A 178 -8.96 -16.05 7.12
N SER A 179 -7.76 -16.51 7.46
CA SER A 179 -6.50 -16.06 6.87
C SER A 179 -5.83 -17.15 6.03
N TYR A 180 -4.59 -16.87 5.59
CA TYR A 180 -3.67 -17.85 5.03
C TYR A 180 -3.59 -19.14 5.87
N ARG A 181 -3.70 -19.05 7.20
CA ARG A 181 -3.60 -20.21 8.08
C ARG A 181 -4.77 -21.17 7.91
N THR A 182 -6.01 -20.67 7.86
CA THR A 182 -7.18 -21.49 7.54
C THR A 182 -7.02 -22.13 6.15
N TRP A 183 -6.59 -21.33 5.17
CA TRP A 183 -6.36 -21.79 3.81
C TRP A 183 -5.36 -22.95 3.75
N GLN A 184 -4.19 -22.80 4.37
CA GLN A 184 -3.14 -23.81 4.37
C GLN A 184 -3.63 -25.14 4.99
N ARG A 185 -4.45 -25.07 6.04
CA ARG A 185 -5.05 -26.27 6.64
C ARG A 185 -6.05 -26.95 5.69
N LEU A 186 -6.91 -26.19 5.02
CA LEU A 186 -7.82 -26.73 4.00
C LEU A 186 -7.05 -27.42 2.86
N GLN A 187 -5.99 -26.78 2.36
CA GLN A 187 -5.13 -27.34 1.31
C GLN A 187 -4.48 -28.66 1.75
N ASN A 188 -4.11 -28.77 3.03
CA ASN A 188 -3.53 -29.98 3.60
C ASN A 188 -4.58 -31.07 3.95
N GLY A 189 -5.85 -30.88 3.58
CA GLY A 189 -6.90 -31.87 3.81
C GLY A 189 -7.42 -31.93 5.24
N ASP A 190 -7.29 -30.84 6.01
CA ASP A 190 -7.80 -30.78 7.38
C ASP A 190 -9.35 -30.86 7.42
N ALA A 191 -9.85 -32.02 7.84
CA ALA A 191 -11.27 -32.33 7.85
C ALA A 191 -12.07 -31.45 8.82
N ASP A 192 -11.47 -31.03 9.95
CA ASP A 192 -12.14 -30.22 10.96
C ASP A 192 -12.39 -28.80 10.43
N VAL A 193 -11.37 -28.21 9.78
CA VAL A 193 -11.50 -26.89 9.14
C VAL A 193 -12.51 -26.95 7.98
N SER A 194 -12.45 -28.01 7.17
CA SER A 194 -13.41 -28.21 6.07
C SER A 194 -14.85 -28.30 6.58
N ALA A 195 -15.10 -29.12 7.61
CA ALA A 195 -16.41 -29.27 8.23
C ALA A 195 -16.90 -27.96 8.89
N GLU A 196 -15.99 -27.18 9.46
CA GLU A 196 -16.30 -25.89 10.07
C GLU A 196 -16.73 -24.84 9.03
N VAL A 197 -15.96 -24.69 7.94
CA VAL A 197 -16.30 -23.80 6.82
C VAL A 197 -17.64 -24.22 6.20
N GLU A 198 -17.85 -25.52 5.99
CA GLU A 198 -19.11 -26.03 5.46
C GLU A 198 -20.29 -25.71 6.40
N ARG A 199 -20.10 -25.88 7.72
CA ARG A 199 -21.12 -25.56 8.72
C ARG A 199 -21.48 -24.06 8.70
N ALA A 200 -20.49 -23.18 8.61
CA ALA A 200 -20.72 -21.74 8.52
C ALA A 200 -21.59 -21.40 7.30
N LEU A 201 -21.23 -21.91 6.12
CA LEU A 201 -21.98 -21.67 4.89
C LEU A 201 -23.39 -22.29 4.91
N ARG A 202 -23.56 -23.48 5.50
CA ARG A 202 -24.90 -24.10 5.71
C ARG A 202 -25.81 -23.27 6.62
N ARG A 203 -25.24 -22.48 7.53
CA ARG A 203 -25.94 -21.54 8.40
C ARG A 203 -26.18 -20.16 7.77
N ASN A 204 -25.99 -20.04 6.45
CA ASN A 204 -26.08 -18.77 5.71
C ASN A 204 -25.06 -17.71 6.18
N MET A 205 -23.98 -18.10 6.86
CA MET A 205 -22.88 -17.18 7.16
C MET A 205 -22.10 -16.88 5.89
N SER A 206 -21.58 -15.67 5.79
CA SER A 206 -20.54 -15.36 4.80
C SER A 206 -19.20 -15.90 5.29
N VAL A 207 -18.30 -16.27 4.39
CA VAL A 207 -16.93 -16.70 4.71
C VAL A 207 -15.96 -15.87 3.89
N ILE A 208 -15.01 -15.22 4.55
CA ILE A 208 -13.97 -14.42 3.91
C ILE A 208 -12.63 -15.14 4.11
N PHE A 209 -11.97 -15.49 3.01
CA PHE A 209 -10.60 -15.97 3.00
C PHE A 209 -9.67 -14.82 2.59
N LEU A 210 -8.95 -14.27 3.57
CA LEU A 210 -7.82 -13.37 3.37
C LEU A 210 -6.57 -14.18 2.99
N ASP A 211 -5.63 -13.56 2.29
CA ASP A 211 -4.37 -14.19 1.87
C ASP A 211 -4.59 -15.54 1.16
N PHE A 212 -5.64 -15.63 0.35
CA PHE A 212 -6.08 -16.87 -0.27
C PHE A 212 -5.20 -17.25 -1.47
N GLY A 213 -4.69 -18.48 -1.45
CA GLY A 213 -3.82 -19.01 -2.49
C GLY A 213 -2.34 -18.98 -2.10
N PRO A 214 -1.48 -19.55 -2.95
CA PRO A 214 -0.06 -19.67 -2.65
C PRO A 214 0.63 -18.30 -2.71
N ALA A 215 1.53 -18.04 -1.75
CA ALA A 215 2.33 -16.81 -1.70
C ALA A 215 3.41 -16.79 -2.80
N THR A 216 3.93 -17.96 -3.16
CA THR A 216 4.88 -18.19 -4.26
C THR A 216 4.20 -18.89 -5.42
N MET A 217 4.85 -18.92 -6.58
CA MET A 217 4.40 -19.76 -7.68
C MET A 217 4.42 -21.24 -7.26
N PRO A 218 3.32 -21.99 -7.39
CA PRO A 218 3.37 -23.43 -7.25
C PRO A 218 4.21 -24.04 -8.38
N ASP A 219 4.94 -25.11 -8.08
CA ASP A 219 5.75 -25.86 -9.06
C ASP A 219 4.90 -26.52 -10.16
N ILE A 220 3.58 -26.58 -9.97
CA ILE A 220 2.61 -27.21 -10.87
C ILE A 220 1.69 -26.13 -11.44
N ASP A 221 1.47 -26.17 -12.75
CA ASP A 221 0.71 -25.15 -13.51
C ASP A 221 -0.72 -24.93 -13.03
N GLN A 222 -1.31 -25.89 -12.30
CA GLN A 222 -2.68 -25.83 -11.78
C GLN A 222 -2.83 -26.61 -10.47
N THR A 223 -3.12 -25.91 -9.37
CA THR A 223 -3.67 -26.52 -8.15
C THR A 223 -5.16 -26.19 -8.10
N GLU A 224 -6.03 -27.16 -8.34
CA GLU A 224 -7.48 -27.03 -8.14
C GLU A 224 -7.84 -27.41 -6.71
N ILE A 225 -8.61 -26.55 -6.04
CA ILE A 225 -9.05 -26.77 -4.67
C ILE A 225 -10.55 -26.59 -4.62
N ASP A 226 -11.20 -27.67 -4.19
CA ASP A 226 -12.64 -27.71 -3.95
C ASP A 226 -12.93 -27.11 -2.59
N LEU A 227 -13.57 -25.95 -2.61
CA LEU A 227 -14.20 -25.36 -1.44
C LEU A 227 -15.63 -25.90 -1.31
N PRO A 228 -16.20 -25.89 -0.09
CA PRO A 228 -17.59 -26.24 0.11
C PRO A 228 -18.55 -25.46 -0.80
N PHE A 229 -19.74 -26.00 -1.03
CA PHE A 229 -20.77 -25.42 -1.90
C PHE A 229 -20.42 -25.34 -3.40
N ARG A 230 -19.66 -26.33 -3.90
CA ARG A 230 -19.35 -26.50 -5.33
C ARG A 230 -18.61 -25.29 -5.92
N ILE A 231 -17.73 -24.70 -5.10
CA ILE A 231 -16.81 -23.65 -5.50
C ILE A 231 -15.47 -24.34 -5.71
N SER A 232 -14.87 -24.17 -6.88
CA SER A 232 -13.53 -24.68 -7.16
C SER A 232 -12.65 -23.49 -7.54
N ALA A 233 -11.55 -23.30 -6.83
CA ALA A 233 -10.55 -22.30 -7.16
C ALA A 233 -9.35 -23.00 -7.79
N TYR A 234 -8.84 -22.46 -8.90
CA TYR A 234 -7.63 -22.94 -9.53
C TYR A 234 -6.66 -21.80 -9.78
N PHE A 235 -5.41 -22.06 -9.44
CA PHE A 235 -4.33 -21.11 -9.54
C PHE A 235 -3.51 -21.43 -10.79
N SER A 236 -3.30 -20.46 -11.68
CA SER A 236 -2.57 -20.72 -12.91
C SER A 236 -1.70 -19.55 -13.37
N GLY A 237 -0.69 -19.90 -14.17
CA GLY A 237 0.13 -18.97 -14.95
C GLY A 237 1.13 -18.15 -14.13
N LYS A 238 2.28 -17.88 -14.76
CA LYS A 238 3.26 -16.90 -14.27
C LYS A 238 2.67 -15.50 -14.41
N ALA A 239 2.28 -14.90 -13.29
CA ALA A 239 1.95 -13.48 -13.22
C ALA A 239 3.11 -12.73 -12.57
N ASN A 240 3.39 -11.51 -13.02
CA ASN A 240 4.25 -10.63 -12.25
C ASN A 240 3.51 -10.28 -10.94
N PRO A 241 4.22 -10.22 -9.80
CA PRO A 241 3.63 -9.67 -8.60
C PRO A 241 3.16 -8.24 -8.88
N GLU A 242 2.07 -7.84 -8.24
CA GLU A 242 1.48 -6.52 -8.46
C GLU A 242 1.52 -5.75 -7.14
N THR A 243 1.99 -4.51 -7.21
CA THR A 243 2.01 -3.58 -6.07
C THR A 243 0.68 -2.82 -5.97
N ALA A 244 -0.04 -2.72 -7.10
CA ALA A 244 -1.24 -1.93 -7.30
C ALA A 244 -2.49 -2.76 -7.63
N PHE A 245 -3.63 -2.30 -7.15
CA PHE A 245 -4.95 -2.80 -7.51
C PHE A 245 -5.99 -1.69 -7.44
N SER A 246 -7.16 -1.89 -8.04
CA SER A 246 -8.32 -1.00 -7.96
C SER A 246 -9.59 -1.74 -7.57
N ILE A 247 -10.45 -1.07 -6.79
CA ILE A 247 -11.78 -1.59 -6.44
C ILE A 247 -12.70 -1.31 -7.63
N VAL A 248 -13.15 -2.37 -8.30
CA VAL A 248 -14.02 -2.26 -9.50
C VAL A 248 -15.51 -2.40 -9.16
N SER A 249 -15.83 -2.85 -7.95
CA SER A 249 -17.21 -2.98 -7.51
C SER A 249 -17.77 -1.65 -7.03
N LYS A 250 -18.94 -1.25 -7.54
CA LYS A 250 -19.71 -0.07 -7.07
C LYS A 250 -20.39 -0.24 -5.70
N ASN A 251 -20.01 -1.26 -4.93
CA ASN A 251 -20.63 -1.50 -3.62
C ASN A 251 -20.19 -0.42 -2.63
N GLN A 252 -21.15 0.28 -2.02
CA GLN A 252 -20.86 1.41 -1.12
C GLN A 252 -20.10 0.98 0.13
N GLU A 253 -20.40 -0.19 0.71
CA GLU A 253 -19.66 -0.72 1.86
C GLU A 253 -18.22 -1.09 1.49
N LEU A 254 -17.99 -1.58 0.27
CA LEU A 254 -16.64 -1.89 -0.18
C LEU A 254 -15.79 -0.63 -0.39
N ASN A 255 -16.40 0.46 -0.85
CA ASN A 255 -15.75 1.75 -1.08
C ASN A 255 -15.81 2.68 0.13
N TYR A 256 -16.35 2.23 1.27
CA TYR A 256 -16.51 3.06 2.45
C TYR A 256 -15.13 3.59 2.88
N HIS A 257 -15.03 4.92 3.02
CA HIS A 257 -13.81 5.61 3.43
C HIS A 257 -12.60 5.41 2.47
N LEU A 258 -12.80 4.93 1.24
CA LEU A 258 -11.73 4.72 0.24
C LEU A 258 -11.87 5.59 -1.03
N GLN A 259 -12.87 6.47 -1.10
CA GLN A 259 -13.33 7.12 -2.35
C GLN A 259 -12.31 8.07 -3.00
N ASN A 260 -11.30 8.53 -2.25
CA ASN A 260 -10.27 9.46 -2.72
C ASN A 260 -8.84 8.87 -2.69
N MET A 261 -8.72 7.58 -2.37
CA MET A 261 -7.44 6.90 -2.33
C MET A 261 -7.10 6.38 -3.72
N GLU A 262 -5.92 6.73 -4.24
CA GLU A 262 -5.41 6.08 -5.44
C GLU A 262 -5.07 4.65 -5.06
N SER A 263 -5.91 3.75 -5.54
CA SER A 263 -5.76 2.33 -5.35
C SER A 263 -4.48 1.88 -6.07
N GLY A 264 -3.39 1.66 -5.32
CA GLY A 264 -2.11 1.42 -5.99
C GLY A 264 -0.88 1.10 -5.14
N ASN A 265 -0.73 1.64 -3.93
CA ASN A 265 0.54 1.54 -3.20
C ASN A 265 0.38 0.91 -1.82
N TRP A 266 -0.23 -0.26 -1.80
CA TRP A 266 -0.40 -1.07 -0.60
C TRP A 266 0.96 -1.63 -0.18
N ASN A 267 1.29 -1.57 1.12
CA ASN A 267 2.55 -2.09 1.67
C ASN A 267 2.61 -3.62 1.58
N GLY A 268 3.04 -4.12 0.44
CA GLY A 268 3.25 -5.53 0.18
C GLY A 268 4.57 -6.07 0.72
N PHE A 269 4.69 -7.40 0.83
CA PHE A 269 5.98 -8.07 1.09
C PHE A 269 6.92 -7.80 -0.08
N ASP A 270 8.10 -7.22 0.12
CA ASP A 270 8.97 -6.76 -0.98
C ASP A 270 8.22 -5.87 -2.01
N ALA A 271 7.32 -5.00 -1.51
CA ALA A 271 6.35 -4.21 -2.30
C ALA A 271 5.26 -5.02 -3.03
N VAL A 272 5.13 -6.33 -2.81
CA VAL A 272 4.13 -7.20 -3.44
C VAL A 272 2.79 -7.15 -2.71
N THR A 273 1.78 -6.53 -3.30
CA THR A 273 0.41 -6.52 -2.75
C THR A 273 -0.40 -7.73 -3.19
N VAL A 274 -0.13 -8.22 -4.40
CA VAL A 274 -0.79 -9.38 -4.98
C VAL A 274 0.28 -10.39 -5.41
N PRO A 275 0.23 -11.66 -4.94
CA PRO A 275 1.26 -12.68 -5.20
C PRO A 275 1.42 -12.95 -6.71
N PRO A 276 2.45 -13.65 -7.18
CA PRO A 276 2.70 -13.86 -8.62
C PRO A 276 1.81 -14.94 -9.28
N VAL A 277 0.56 -15.09 -8.83
CA VAL A 277 -0.32 -16.22 -9.22
C VAL A 277 -1.73 -15.75 -9.57
N ARG A 278 -2.28 -16.21 -10.70
CA ARG A 278 -3.67 -15.88 -11.09
C ARG A 278 -4.66 -16.82 -10.42
N MET A 279 -5.55 -16.28 -9.61
CA MET A 279 -6.73 -17.01 -9.14
C MET A 279 -7.82 -17.01 -10.21
N ASN A 280 -8.34 -18.20 -10.48
CA ASN A 280 -9.54 -18.39 -11.27
C ASN A 280 -10.54 -19.20 -10.44
N VAL A 281 -11.83 -18.91 -10.61
CA VAL A 281 -12.88 -19.51 -9.79
C VAL A 281 -14.01 -20.02 -10.67
N LYS A 282 -14.37 -21.29 -10.48
CA LYS A 282 -15.56 -21.95 -11.01
C LYS A 282 -16.58 -22.09 -9.87
N VAL A 283 -17.85 -21.85 -10.19
CA VAL A 283 -18.96 -21.95 -9.24
C VAL A 283 -20.07 -22.74 -9.90
N LYS A 284 -20.52 -23.84 -9.29
CA LYS A 284 -21.70 -24.59 -9.77
C LYS A 284 -22.92 -24.21 -8.92
N GLY A 285 -23.83 -23.41 -9.48
CA GLY A 285 -25.10 -23.04 -8.83
C GLY A 285 -25.06 -21.74 -8.02
N GLY A 286 -24.37 -20.72 -8.53
CA GLY A 286 -24.25 -19.40 -7.90
C GLY A 286 -23.75 -18.35 -8.89
N SER A 287 -23.37 -17.17 -8.39
CA SER A 287 -22.80 -16.09 -9.21
C SER A 287 -21.48 -15.59 -8.65
N LYS A 288 -20.48 -15.41 -9.53
CA LYS A 288 -19.20 -14.79 -9.21
C LYS A 288 -19.21 -13.32 -9.62
N LYS A 289 -18.69 -12.45 -8.75
CA LYS A 289 -18.43 -11.04 -9.04
C LYS A 289 -16.98 -10.71 -8.70
N ASN A 290 -16.25 -10.15 -9.66
CA ASN A 290 -14.93 -9.60 -9.40
C ASN A 290 -15.09 -8.27 -8.68
N ILE A 291 -14.39 -8.07 -7.56
CA ILE A 291 -14.54 -6.85 -6.75
C ILE A 291 -13.28 -6.00 -6.68
N VAL A 292 -12.12 -6.60 -6.95
CA VAL A 292 -10.83 -5.92 -7.10
C VAL A 292 -10.15 -6.41 -8.38
N GLN A 293 -9.43 -5.51 -9.06
CA GLN A 293 -8.64 -5.76 -10.27
C GLN A 293 -7.19 -5.30 -10.05
N THR A 294 -6.18 -5.98 -10.59
CA THR A 294 -4.79 -5.49 -10.46
C THR A 294 -4.52 -4.29 -11.38
N GLY A 295 -3.47 -3.54 -11.06
CA GLY A 295 -3.10 -2.32 -11.79
C GLY A 295 -2.61 -2.59 -13.20
N LYS A 296 -1.53 -3.38 -13.37
CA LYS A 296 -0.91 -3.58 -14.69
C LYS A 296 -1.70 -4.56 -15.56
N ASN A 297 -2.32 -5.59 -14.97
CA ASN A 297 -3.12 -6.57 -15.69
C ASN A 297 -4.64 -6.45 -15.40
N PRO A 298 -5.42 -5.79 -16.27
CA PRO A 298 -6.84 -5.56 -16.02
C PRO A 298 -7.71 -6.83 -16.05
N TYR A 299 -7.14 -7.96 -16.48
CA TYR A 299 -7.84 -9.25 -16.52
C TYR A 299 -7.53 -10.12 -15.29
N ARG A 300 -6.84 -9.57 -14.30
CA ARG A 300 -6.47 -10.26 -13.07
C ARG A 300 -7.28 -9.71 -11.91
N PHE A 301 -8.03 -10.59 -11.25
CA PHE A 301 -8.98 -10.22 -10.20
C PHE A 301 -8.59 -10.88 -8.88
N PRO A 302 -7.77 -10.21 -8.05
CA PRO A 302 -7.26 -10.82 -6.82
C PRO A 302 -8.33 -10.95 -5.75
N VAL A 303 -9.47 -10.26 -5.88
CA VAL A 303 -10.59 -10.43 -4.96
C VAL A 303 -11.87 -10.69 -5.71
N VAL A 304 -12.52 -11.79 -5.35
CA VAL A 304 -13.82 -12.20 -5.91
C VAL A 304 -14.82 -12.48 -4.81
N SER A 305 -16.08 -12.14 -5.07
CA SER A 305 -17.22 -12.48 -4.23
C SER A 305 -18.11 -13.50 -4.96
N ILE A 306 -18.54 -14.51 -4.23
CA ILE A 306 -19.31 -15.65 -4.73
C ILE A 306 -20.60 -15.71 -3.94
N SER A 307 -21.73 -15.61 -4.63
CA SER A 307 -23.07 -15.76 -4.04
C SER A 307 -23.59 -17.17 -4.28
N ILE A 308 -24.02 -17.85 -3.21
CA ILE A 308 -24.42 -19.27 -3.23
C ILE A 308 -25.97 -19.43 -3.30
N GLY A 309 -26.68 -18.33 -3.52
CA GLY A 309 -28.15 -18.30 -3.63
C GLY A 309 -28.74 -17.05 -2.97
N ARG A 310 -30.02 -16.76 -3.24
CA ARG A 310 -30.70 -15.63 -2.60
C ARG A 310 -30.84 -15.87 -1.09
N GLY A 311 -30.52 -14.85 -0.29
CA GLY A 311 -30.63 -14.90 1.18
C GLY A 311 -29.57 -15.76 1.88
N ARG A 312 -28.58 -16.27 1.15
CA ARG A 312 -27.44 -17.00 1.72
C ARG A 312 -26.23 -16.07 1.88
N GLY A 313 -25.33 -16.42 2.78
CA GLY A 313 -24.03 -15.79 2.91
C GLY A 313 -23.18 -15.91 1.64
N LYS A 314 -22.14 -15.08 1.56
CA LYS A 314 -21.20 -15.02 0.43
C LYS A 314 -19.87 -15.66 0.79
N VAL A 315 -19.20 -16.24 -0.19
CA VAL A 315 -17.77 -16.55 -0.07
C VAL A 315 -16.97 -15.43 -0.73
N VAL A 316 -16.02 -14.87 0.00
CA VAL A 316 -15.07 -13.89 -0.53
C VAL A 316 -13.68 -14.52 -0.51
N LEU A 317 -13.02 -14.53 -1.66
CA LEU A 317 -11.64 -15.01 -1.79
C LEU A 317 -10.77 -13.81 -2.14
N SER A 318 -9.76 -13.52 -1.32
CA SER A 318 -8.86 -12.39 -1.48
C SER A 318 -7.40 -12.84 -1.50
N GLN A 319 -6.72 -12.68 -2.63
CA GLN A 319 -5.27 -12.87 -2.76
C GLN A 319 -4.47 -11.65 -2.25
N LEU A 320 -5.13 -10.59 -1.81
CA LEU A 320 -4.42 -9.41 -1.30
C LEU A 320 -3.73 -9.76 0.02
N LEU A 321 -2.46 -9.40 0.14
CA LEU A 321 -1.69 -9.71 1.34
C LEU A 321 -2.18 -8.90 2.54
N THR A 322 -2.58 -9.55 3.62
CA THR A 322 -3.03 -8.91 4.87
C THR A 322 -2.26 -9.37 6.10
N ASP A 323 -1.58 -10.52 6.03
CA ASP A 323 -0.77 -11.00 7.14
C ASP A 323 0.27 -9.96 7.58
N GLY A 324 0.51 -9.84 8.89
CA GLY A 324 1.40 -8.82 9.47
C GLY A 324 0.95 -7.35 9.35
N ARG A 325 -0.13 -7.03 8.62
CA ARG A 325 -0.53 -5.64 8.30
C ARG A 325 -1.72 -5.11 9.10
N LEU A 326 -2.42 -5.98 9.83
CA LEU A 326 -3.70 -5.64 10.46
C LEU A 326 -3.59 -5.10 11.90
N LEU A 327 -2.50 -5.42 12.59
CA LEU A 327 -2.34 -5.14 14.02
C LEU A 327 -1.37 -3.97 14.21
N LYS A 328 -1.75 -3.00 15.04
CA LYS A 328 -0.86 -1.88 15.34
C LYS A 328 0.42 -2.38 16.02
N PRO A 329 1.58 -1.77 15.75
CA PRO A 329 2.78 -2.07 16.52
C PRO A 329 2.54 -1.72 18.00
N ASP A 330 3.00 -2.55 18.93
CA ASP A 330 2.84 -2.34 20.38
C ASP A 330 3.73 -1.18 20.91
N GLY A 331 3.80 -0.06 20.20
CA GLY A 331 4.60 1.13 20.55
C GLY A 331 6.11 1.01 20.31
N LYS A 332 6.60 -0.16 19.90
CA LYS A 332 8.00 -0.35 19.50
C LYS A 332 8.17 -0.01 18.03
N VAL A 333 9.07 0.92 17.71
CA VAL A 333 9.50 1.18 16.33
C VAL A 333 10.09 -0.12 15.79
N GLN A 334 9.38 -0.77 14.86
CA GLN A 334 9.87 -2.00 14.27
C GLN A 334 11.07 -1.68 13.38
N SER A 335 12.21 -2.29 13.71
CA SER A 335 13.49 -2.06 13.05
C SER A 335 13.70 -2.93 11.81
N ASN A 336 12.75 -3.81 11.47
CA ASN A 336 12.97 -4.78 10.42
C ASN A 336 12.75 -4.15 9.05
N LYS A 337 13.83 -4.09 8.26
CA LYS A 337 13.79 -3.79 6.82
C LYS A 337 12.95 -4.80 6.03
N ASP A 338 12.70 -5.98 6.60
CA ASP A 338 12.02 -7.11 5.95
C ASP A 338 10.66 -7.44 6.60
N GLY A 339 10.16 -6.59 7.51
CA GLY A 339 8.92 -6.83 8.25
C GLY A 339 7.73 -6.15 7.60
N LEU A 340 6.65 -6.91 7.35
CA LEU A 340 5.34 -6.34 7.04
C LEU A 340 4.92 -5.38 8.16
N GLN A 341 4.63 -4.13 7.79
CA GLN A 341 4.22 -3.09 8.73
C GLN A 341 2.69 -2.98 8.76
N TYR A 342 2.17 -2.51 9.89
CA TYR A 342 0.78 -2.08 10.00
C TYR A 342 0.41 -1.17 8.83
N ASP A 343 -0.68 -1.49 8.14
CA ASP A 343 -1.16 -0.71 7.00
C ASP A 343 -2.62 -0.31 7.22
N PRO A 344 -2.88 1.00 7.47
CA PRO A 344 -4.23 1.47 7.73
C PRO A 344 -5.17 1.27 6.52
N LEU A 345 -4.69 1.33 5.27
CA LEU A 345 -5.55 1.01 4.12
C LEU A 345 -5.95 -0.46 4.11
N THR A 346 -5.01 -1.37 4.43
CA THR A 346 -5.31 -2.80 4.55
C THR A 346 -6.38 -3.09 5.59
N VAL A 347 -6.27 -2.45 6.74
CA VAL A 347 -7.28 -2.51 7.79
C VAL A 347 -8.65 -2.05 7.25
N GLN A 348 -8.71 -0.91 6.56
CA GLN A 348 -9.97 -0.42 6.00
C GLN A 348 -10.61 -1.39 5.01
N LEU A 349 -9.82 -2.01 4.12
CA LEU A 349 -10.37 -2.99 3.19
C LEU A 349 -10.92 -4.20 3.92
N VAL A 350 -10.24 -4.73 4.95
CA VAL A 350 -10.78 -5.86 5.71
C VAL A 350 -12.11 -5.49 6.38
N LEU A 351 -12.21 -4.29 6.98
CA LEU A 351 -13.47 -3.78 7.53
C LEU A 351 -14.57 -3.66 6.45
N ASN A 352 -14.20 -3.23 5.25
CA ASN A 352 -15.09 -3.09 4.10
C ASN A 352 -15.53 -4.45 3.53
N LEU A 353 -14.64 -5.44 3.48
CA LEU A 353 -14.94 -6.81 3.05
C LEU A 353 -15.92 -7.47 4.01
N ILE A 354 -15.74 -7.31 5.32
CA ILE A 354 -16.69 -7.75 6.36
C ILE A 354 -18.06 -7.11 6.10
N SER A 355 -18.10 -5.79 5.88
CA SER A 355 -19.34 -5.04 5.69
C SER A 355 -20.07 -5.40 4.39
N MET A 356 -19.31 -5.68 3.33
CA MET A 356 -19.84 -6.05 2.01
C MET A 356 -20.34 -7.50 1.95
N SER A 357 -19.74 -8.40 2.73
CA SER A 357 -20.05 -9.84 2.68
C SER A 357 -21.47 -10.13 3.17
N VAL A 358 -21.93 -9.43 4.21
CA VAL A 358 -23.25 -9.64 4.84
C VAL A 358 -24.32 -8.78 4.18
N ASP A 359 -25.42 -9.38 3.70
CA ASP A 359 -26.56 -8.63 3.17
C ASP A 359 -27.46 -8.09 4.29
N ASN A 360 -28.17 -6.98 4.04
CA ASN A 360 -29.03 -6.34 5.04
C ASN A 360 -30.13 -7.28 5.58
N SER A 361 -30.59 -8.24 4.79
CA SER A 361 -31.56 -9.26 5.22
C SER A 361 -31.01 -10.14 6.36
N LEU A 362 -29.70 -10.41 6.37
CA LEU A 362 -29.06 -11.21 7.42
C LEU A 362 -28.84 -10.42 8.71
N LEU A 363 -28.94 -9.09 8.66
CA LEU A 363 -28.89 -8.22 9.84
C LEU A 363 -30.25 -8.10 10.53
N GLN A 364 -31.35 -8.20 9.78
CA GLN A 364 -32.70 -8.10 10.34
C GLN A 364 -33.11 -9.36 11.12
N GLY A 365 -32.61 -10.54 10.74
CA GLY A 365 -32.88 -11.79 11.44
C GLY A 365 -32.19 -11.96 12.79
N ALA A 366 -31.36 -11.01 13.24
CA ALA A 366 -30.66 -11.05 14.52
C ALA A 366 -31.34 -10.19 15.62
N ASN A 367 -32.41 -9.46 15.27
CA ASN A 367 -33.16 -8.60 16.19
C ASN A 367 -34.51 -9.19 16.64
N ASN A 368 -34.82 -10.42 16.21
CA ASN A 368 -35.90 -11.26 16.71
C ASN A 368 -35.30 -12.46 17.41
#